data_AF-A0A1W6MLD7-F1
#
_entry.id   AF-A0A1W6MLD7-F1
#
_cell.length_a   1.000
_cell.length_b   1.000
_cell.length_c   1.000
_cell.angle_alpha   90.00
_cell.angle_beta   90.00
_cell.angle_gamma   90.00
#
_symmetry.space_group_name_H-M   'P 1'
#
loop_
_entity.id
_entity.type
_entity.pdbx_description
1 polymer ?
#
loop_
_entity_poly.entity_id
_entity_poly.type
_entity_poly.pdbx_seq_one_letter_code
_entity_poly.pdbx_strand_id
1 'polypeptide(L)'
;MSLERRFLELISKYSTDSVYNQSLWDLIVEKYSDSSRHYHDLTHLENMFYHLEPVQSQVDDLDCLSFTIFYHDIIYKATTSDNEHKSANFLEKTLGKTNFADIAHCKCQIEATKNHELSGNADTNILLDLDLSILGARQQDYECYTTNVRKEFKIYPDFMYRRGRAKFLKAMLGKQNIYKTKFFIERFESKARENLKRELEILNS
;
A
#
# COMPACT_ATOMS: atom_id res chain seq x y z
N MET A 1 -11.37 12.59 7.59
CA MET A 1 -12.57 11.80 7.22
C MET A 1 -12.28 10.33 7.53
N SER A 2 -13.20 9.56 8.10
CA SER A 2 -12.96 8.13 8.38
C SER A 2 -12.85 7.31 7.10
N LEU A 3 -12.16 6.16 7.14
CA LEU A 3 -12.05 5.24 6.01
C LEU A 3 -13.42 4.76 5.53
N GLU A 4 -14.32 4.40 6.45
CA GLU A 4 -15.68 3.98 6.14
C GLU A 4 -16.42 5.04 5.32
N ARG A 5 -16.44 6.28 5.83
CA ARG A 5 -17.11 7.38 5.14
C ARG A 5 -16.50 7.64 3.77
N ARG A 6 -15.16 7.61 3.68
CA ARG A 6 -14.43 7.78 2.41
C ARG A 6 -14.84 6.71 1.39
N PHE A 7 -14.90 5.45 1.81
CA PHE A 7 -15.25 4.34 0.95
C PHE A 7 -16.71 4.40 0.50
N LEU A 8 -17.64 4.62 1.45
CA LEU A 8 -19.08 4.67 1.17
C LEU A 8 -19.45 5.85 0.28
N GLU A 9 -18.87 7.03 0.50
CA GLU A 9 -19.04 8.19 -0.40
C GLU A 9 -18.50 7.89 -1.80
N LEU A 10 -17.32 7.26 -1.92
CA LEU A 10 -16.72 6.89 -3.19
C LEU A 10 -17.59 5.89 -3.98
N ILE A 11 -17.96 4.77 -3.36
CA ILE A 11 -18.69 3.71 -4.07
C ILE A 11 -20.13 4.10 -4.41
N SER A 12 -20.74 4.99 -3.62
CA SER A 12 -22.11 5.49 -3.89
C SER A 12 -22.24 6.25 -5.21
N LYS A 13 -21.13 6.75 -5.78
CA LYS A 13 -21.09 7.35 -7.12
C LYS A 13 -21.36 6.33 -8.23
N TYR A 14 -21.08 5.05 -7.99
CA TYR A 14 -21.09 3.98 -8.99
C TYR A 14 -22.08 2.85 -8.69
N SER A 15 -22.66 2.83 -7.49
CA SER A 15 -23.63 1.82 -7.05
C SER A 15 -24.68 2.46 -6.14
N THR A 16 -25.96 2.32 -6.51
CA THR A 16 -27.10 2.78 -5.71
C THR A 16 -27.54 1.74 -4.66
N ASP A 17 -26.97 0.54 -4.67
CA ASP A 17 -27.27 -0.52 -3.71
C ASP A 17 -26.46 -0.28 -2.42
N SER A 18 -27.07 0.41 -1.46
CA SER A 18 -26.43 0.73 -0.18
C SER A 18 -26.10 -0.51 0.65
N VAL A 19 -26.86 -1.60 0.52
CA VAL A 19 -26.61 -2.86 1.23
C VAL A 19 -25.35 -3.52 0.66
N TYR A 20 -25.23 -3.56 -0.68
CA TYR A 20 -24.03 -4.06 -1.32
C TYR A 20 -22.80 -3.21 -0.97
N ASN A 21 -22.94 -1.87 -1.01
CA ASN A 21 -21.84 -0.96 -0.68
C ASN A 21 -21.35 -1.15 0.76
N GLN A 22 -22.26 -1.27 1.73
CA GLN A 22 -21.91 -1.57 3.11
C GLN A 22 -21.22 -2.94 3.22
N SER A 23 -21.74 -3.97 2.54
CA SER A 23 -21.13 -5.30 2.58
C SER A 23 -19.69 -5.32 2.05
N LEU A 24 -19.35 -4.46 1.09
CA LEU A 24 -17.98 -4.31 0.59
C LEU A 24 -17.08 -3.61 1.60
N TRP A 25 -17.59 -2.60 2.31
CA TRP A 25 -16.85 -1.98 3.41
C TRP A 25 -16.57 -2.98 4.54
N ASP A 26 -17.59 -3.71 4.98
CA ASP A 26 -17.45 -4.72 6.04
C ASP A 26 -16.41 -5.78 5.65
N LEU A 27 -16.38 -6.16 4.36
CA LEU A 27 -15.40 -7.08 3.80
C LEU A 27 -13.98 -6.51 3.78
N ILE A 28 -13.81 -5.22 3.46
CA ILE A 28 -12.51 -4.54 3.57
C ILE A 28 -12.04 -4.57 5.03
N VAL A 29 -12.91 -4.23 5.98
CA VAL A 29 -12.60 -4.28 7.42
C VAL A 29 -12.20 -5.68 7.84
N GLU A 30 -12.97 -6.72 7.46
CA GLU A 30 -12.65 -8.11 7.74
C GLU A 30 -11.24 -8.47 7.23
N LYS A 31 -10.94 -8.15 5.97
CA LYS A 31 -9.67 -8.52 5.34
C LYS A 31 -8.47 -7.82 5.97
N TYR A 32 -8.57 -6.52 6.24
CA TYR A 32 -7.49 -5.75 6.84
C TYR A 32 -7.37 -5.93 8.36
N SER A 33 -8.38 -6.52 9.01
CA SER A 33 -8.35 -6.86 10.45
C SER A 33 -7.94 -8.31 10.73
N ASP A 34 -7.46 -9.06 9.73
CA ASP A 34 -6.97 -10.42 9.92
C ASP A 34 -5.83 -10.45 10.96
N SER A 35 -5.91 -11.35 11.94
CA SER A 35 -4.95 -11.46 13.05
C SER A 35 -3.49 -11.71 12.65
N SER A 36 -3.24 -12.09 11.39
CA SER A 36 -1.89 -12.26 10.84
C SER A 36 -1.29 -10.98 10.26
N ARG A 37 -2.11 -9.94 10.04
CA ARG A 37 -1.69 -8.61 9.60
C ARG A 37 -1.33 -7.76 10.81
N HIS A 38 -0.18 -7.12 10.75
CA HIS A 38 0.31 -6.24 11.81
C HIS A 38 0.78 -4.88 11.28
N TYR A 39 1.15 -4.82 10.01
CA TYR A 39 1.45 -3.60 9.29
C TYR A 39 0.43 -3.36 8.17
N HIS A 40 0.11 -4.39 7.37
CA HIS A 40 -0.82 -4.27 6.24
C HIS A 40 -2.29 -4.32 6.71
N ASP A 41 -2.65 -3.41 7.62
CA ASP A 41 -3.95 -3.29 8.29
C ASP A 41 -4.67 -1.97 7.92
N LEU A 42 -5.77 -1.64 8.61
CA LEU A 42 -6.53 -0.41 8.34
C LEU A 42 -5.69 0.87 8.62
N THR A 43 -4.74 0.84 9.54
CA THR A 43 -3.83 1.96 9.82
C THR A 43 -2.94 2.27 8.62
N HIS A 44 -2.52 1.25 7.86
CA HIS A 44 -1.81 1.46 6.60
C HIS A 44 -2.65 2.24 5.60
N LEU A 45 -3.93 1.90 5.45
CA LEU A 45 -4.84 2.66 4.58
C LEU A 45 -5.02 4.10 5.06
N GLU A 46 -5.15 4.32 6.38
CA GLU A 46 -5.21 5.67 6.95
C GLU A 46 -3.95 6.48 6.62
N ASN A 47 -2.76 5.89 6.74
CA ASN A 47 -1.49 6.53 6.40
C ASN A 47 -1.41 6.89 4.92
N MET A 48 -1.85 6.00 4.02
CA MET A 48 -1.89 6.28 2.59
C MET A 48 -2.84 7.45 2.30
N PHE A 49 -4.04 7.48 2.88
CA PHE A 49 -4.95 8.62 2.66
C PHE A 49 -4.44 9.92 3.29
N TYR A 50 -3.77 9.86 4.45
CA TYR A 50 -3.12 11.02 5.06
C TYR A 50 -2.04 11.63 4.16
N HIS A 51 -1.22 10.79 3.50
CA HIS A 51 -0.20 11.25 2.58
C HIS A 51 -0.73 11.63 1.20
N LEU A 52 -1.94 11.18 0.83
CA LEU A 52 -2.62 11.59 -0.40
C LEU A 52 -3.17 13.02 -0.29
N GLU A 53 -3.69 13.44 0.86
CA GLU A 53 -4.29 14.78 1.06
C GLU A 53 -3.46 15.94 0.48
N PRO A 54 -2.15 16.07 0.74
CA PRO A 54 -1.36 17.19 0.20
C PRO A 54 -1.08 17.12 -1.31
N VAL A 55 -1.28 15.97 -1.95
CA VAL A 55 -1.00 15.76 -3.39
C VAL A 55 -2.25 15.44 -4.19
N GLN A 56 -3.43 15.45 -3.57
CA GLN A 56 -4.70 15.08 -4.19
C GLN A 56 -5.01 15.90 -5.46
N SER A 57 -4.60 17.17 -5.51
CA SER A 57 -4.78 18.03 -6.69
C SER A 57 -3.87 17.69 -7.88
N GLN A 58 -2.90 16.80 -7.68
CA GLN A 58 -1.98 16.30 -8.73
C GLN A 58 -2.46 14.96 -9.31
N VAL A 59 -3.55 14.40 -8.77
CA VAL A 59 -4.10 13.12 -9.20
C VAL A 59 -5.12 13.36 -10.30
N ASP A 60 -4.93 12.70 -11.45
CA ASP A 60 -5.82 12.85 -12.61
C ASP A 60 -7.16 12.13 -12.36
N ASP A 61 -7.12 10.90 -11.84
CA ASP A 61 -8.29 10.10 -11.47
C ASP A 61 -8.25 9.67 -10.00
N LEU A 62 -8.81 10.54 -9.15
CA LEU A 62 -8.85 10.32 -7.71
C LEU A 62 -9.74 9.16 -7.30
N ASP A 63 -10.83 8.89 -8.02
CA ASP A 63 -11.76 7.83 -7.67
C ASP A 63 -11.10 6.46 -7.95
N CYS A 64 -10.44 6.31 -9.09
CA CYS A 64 -9.60 5.16 -9.40
C CYS A 64 -8.49 4.98 -8.36
N LEU A 65 -7.69 6.02 -8.09
CA LEU A 65 -6.60 5.92 -7.11
C LEU A 65 -7.12 5.54 -5.72
N SER A 66 -8.27 6.09 -5.30
CA SER A 66 -8.87 5.79 -4.00
C SER A 66 -9.36 4.34 -3.91
N PHE A 67 -10.01 3.81 -4.97
CA PHE A 67 -10.34 2.39 -5.02
C PHE A 67 -9.07 1.53 -4.96
N THR A 68 -8.03 1.89 -5.72
CA THR A 68 -6.77 1.16 -5.68
C THR A 68 -6.17 1.14 -4.27
N ILE A 69 -6.18 2.25 -3.53
CA ILE A 69 -5.70 2.29 -2.14
C ILE A 69 -6.46 1.29 -1.27
N PHE A 70 -7.79 1.25 -1.34
CA PHE A 70 -8.59 0.30 -0.54
C PHE A 70 -8.36 -1.17 -0.89
N TYR A 71 -7.91 -1.46 -2.12
CA TYR A 71 -7.86 -2.83 -2.63
C TYR A 71 -6.45 -3.39 -2.83
N HIS A 72 -5.38 -2.59 -2.89
CA HIS A 72 -4.05 -3.06 -3.29
C HIS A 72 -3.54 -4.26 -2.48
N ASP A 73 -3.81 -4.28 -1.17
CA ASP A 73 -3.45 -5.35 -0.24
C ASP A 73 -4.66 -6.05 0.39
N ILE A 74 -5.84 -5.98 -0.25
CA ILE A 74 -7.04 -6.62 0.28
C ILE A 74 -6.89 -8.14 0.39
N ILE A 75 -6.11 -8.75 -0.52
CA ILE A 75 -5.61 -10.11 -0.38
C ILE A 75 -4.13 -10.04 -0.01
N TYR A 76 -3.80 -10.41 1.22
CA TYR A 76 -2.42 -10.39 1.71
C TYR A 76 -2.09 -11.67 2.46
N LYS A 77 -0.95 -12.25 2.09
CA LYS A 77 -0.27 -13.29 2.84
C LYS A 77 1.22 -13.12 2.63
N ALA A 78 1.95 -12.83 3.72
CA ALA A 78 3.38 -12.52 3.69
C ALA A 78 4.28 -13.61 3.05
N THR A 79 3.77 -14.84 2.90
CA THR A 79 4.51 -15.98 2.34
C THR A 79 4.26 -16.22 0.85
N THR A 80 3.39 -15.45 0.21
CA THR A 80 3.03 -15.60 -1.21
C THR A 80 3.41 -14.37 -2.02
N SER A 81 3.69 -14.56 -3.31
CA SER A 81 4.15 -13.52 -4.24
C SER A 81 3.10 -13.11 -5.27
N ASP A 82 1.86 -13.58 -5.11
CA ASP A 82 0.73 -13.33 -6.00
C ASP A 82 -0.38 -12.52 -5.32
N ASN A 83 -0.07 -11.85 -4.21
CA ASN A 83 -1.00 -11.03 -3.44
C ASN A 83 -1.60 -9.92 -4.30
N GLU A 84 -0.76 -9.17 -5.01
CA GLU A 84 -1.17 -8.02 -5.83
C GLU A 84 -2.12 -8.47 -6.95
N HIS A 85 -1.78 -9.58 -7.64
CA HIS A 85 -2.63 -10.12 -8.69
C HIS A 85 -3.98 -10.64 -8.15
N LYS A 86 -3.97 -11.27 -6.97
CA LYS A 86 -5.22 -11.70 -6.31
C LYS A 86 -6.06 -10.50 -5.86
N SER A 87 -5.44 -9.46 -5.33
CA SER A 87 -6.09 -8.20 -4.97
C SER A 87 -6.72 -7.52 -6.20
N ALA A 88 -6.01 -7.47 -7.32
CA ALA A 88 -6.50 -6.93 -8.58
C ALA A 88 -7.73 -7.70 -9.11
N ASN A 89 -7.68 -9.04 -9.10
CA ASN A 89 -8.82 -9.88 -9.49
C ASN A 89 -9.99 -9.76 -8.50
N PHE A 90 -9.70 -9.56 -7.21
CA PHE A 90 -10.72 -9.34 -6.19
C PHE A 90 -11.45 -8.01 -6.43
N LEU A 91 -10.72 -6.92 -6.70
CA LEU A 91 -11.28 -5.63 -7.07
C LEU A 91 -12.17 -5.74 -8.30
N GLU A 92 -11.72 -6.42 -9.36
CA GLU A 92 -12.51 -6.61 -10.58
C GLU A 92 -13.83 -7.33 -10.30
N LYS A 93 -13.79 -8.38 -9.48
CA LYS A 93 -14.99 -9.14 -9.11
C LYS A 93 -16.00 -8.32 -8.31
N THR A 94 -15.54 -7.42 -7.43
CA THR A 94 -16.42 -6.60 -6.60
C THR A 94 -16.91 -5.36 -7.33
N LEU A 95 -16.01 -4.58 -7.92
CA LEU A 95 -16.36 -3.35 -8.64
C LEU A 95 -17.03 -3.63 -9.99
N GLY A 96 -16.80 -4.79 -10.61
CA GLY A 96 -17.49 -5.21 -11.84
C GLY A 96 -19.00 -5.40 -11.69
N LYS A 97 -19.53 -5.35 -10.46
CA LYS A 97 -20.98 -5.30 -10.18
C LYS A 97 -21.53 -3.88 -10.03
N THR A 98 -20.69 -2.87 -10.24
CA THR A 98 -21.01 -1.45 -10.16
C THR A 98 -20.87 -0.81 -11.54
N ASN A 99 -21.20 0.47 -11.66
CA ASN A 99 -21.01 1.25 -12.89
C ASN A 99 -19.61 1.87 -13.02
N PHE A 100 -18.64 1.49 -12.17
CA PHE A 100 -17.27 1.99 -12.26
C PHE A 100 -16.56 1.41 -13.49
N ALA A 101 -16.09 2.29 -14.39
CA ALA A 101 -15.57 1.89 -15.70
C ALA A 101 -14.07 1.56 -15.70
N ASP A 102 -13.27 2.24 -14.87
CA ASP A 102 -11.79 2.22 -14.93
C ASP A 102 -11.16 1.06 -14.13
N ILE A 103 -11.86 -0.07 -14.02
CA ILE A 103 -11.40 -1.28 -13.32
C ILE A 103 -10.04 -1.74 -13.82
N ALA A 104 -9.82 -1.71 -15.15
CA ALA A 104 -8.54 -2.11 -15.75
C ALA A 104 -7.38 -1.23 -15.28
N HIS A 105 -7.62 0.07 -15.08
CA HIS A 105 -6.60 0.99 -14.57
C HIS A 105 -6.26 0.68 -13.11
N CYS A 106 -7.27 0.47 -12.25
CA CYS A 106 -7.05 0.03 -10.88
C CYS A 106 -6.20 -1.25 -10.83
N LYS A 107 -6.51 -2.25 -11.65
CA LYS A 107 -5.74 -3.51 -11.70
C LYS A 107 -4.27 -3.26 -12.03
N CYS A 108 -3.99 -2.47 -13.07
CA CYS A 108 -2.62 -2.12 -13.44
C CYS A 108 -1.88 -1.40 -12.32
N GLN A 109 -2.55 -0.49 -11.60
CA GLN A 109 -1.98 0.21 -10.46
C GLN A 109 -1.67 -0.74 -9.29
N ILE A 110 -2.59 -1.65 -8.96
CA ILE A 110 -2.36 -2.68 -7.93
C ILE A 110 -1.18 -3.59 -8.33
N GLU A 111 -1.13 -4.06 -9.57
CA GLU A 111 -0.03 -4.94 -9.99
C GLU A 111 1.35 -4.23 -9.97
N ALA A 112 1.37 -2.91 -10.17
CA ALA A 112 2.60 -2.12 -10.09
C ALA A 112 3.20 -2.08 -8.67
N THR A 113 2.40 -2.24 -7.61
CA THR A 113 2.89 -2.25 -6.21
C THR A 113 3.81 -3.43 -5.92
N LYS A 114 3.83 -4.47 -6.77
CA LYS A 114 4.71 -5.62 -6.57
C LYS A 114 6.20 -5.29 -6.62
N ASN A 115 6.60 -4.38 -7.52
CA ASN A 115 8.00 -4.06 -7.77
C ASN A 115 8.36 -2.60 -7.48
N HIS A 116 7.35 -1.73 -7.34
CA HIS A 116 7.52 -0.29 -7.16
C HIS A 116 8.50 0.33 -8.15
N GLU A 117 8.38 -0.04 -9.43
CA GLU A 117 9.14 0.58 -10.52
C GLU A 117 8.44 1.83 -11.03
N LEU A 118 9.21 2.74 -11.65
CA LEU A 118 8.67 3.95 -12.24
C LEU A 118 7.66 3.58 -13.34
N SER A 119 6.43 4.08 -13.19
CA SER A 119 5.36 3.92 -14.17
C SER A 119 5.32 5.10 -15.14
N GLY A 120 4.81 4.84 -16.36
CA GLY A 120 4.48 5.91 -17.30
C GLY A 120 3.23 6.70 -16.92
N ASN A 121 2.46 6.24 -15.92
CA ASN A 121 1.27 6.92 -15.41
C ASN A 121 1.57 7.63 -14.08
N ALA A 122 1.19 8.91 -13.99
CA ALA A 122 1.50 9.77 -12.84
C ALA A 122 0.80 9.29 -11.55
N ASP A 123 -0.49 8.98 -11.62
CA ASP A 123 -1.27 8.51 -10.46
C ASP A 123 -0.72 7.19 -9.90
N THR A 124 -0.26 6.29 -10.77
CA THR A 124 0.44 5.06 -10.35
C THR A 124 1.68 5.41 -9.56
N ASN A 125 2.48 6.38 -10.00
CA ASN A 125 3.67 6.80 -9.26
C ASN A 125 3.31 7.40 -7.89
N ILE A 126 2.20 8.13 -7.78
CA ILE A 126 1.68 8.62 -6.51
C ILE A 126 1.30 7.44 -5.61
N LEU A 127 0.54 6.44 -6.11
CA LEU A 127 0.20 5.23 -5.35
C LEU A 127 1.43 4.53 -4.78
N LEU A 128 2.45 4.31 -5.62
CA LEU A 128 3.68 3.63 -5.23
C LEU A 128 4.43 4.40 -4.14
N ASP A 129 4.36 5.73 -4.17
CA ASP A 129 4.97 6.59 -3.16
C ASP A 129 4.17 6.61 -1.86
N LEU A 130 2.84 6.57 -1.94
CA LEU A 130 1.97 6.44 -0.76
C LEU A 130 2.23 5.13 -0.02
N ASP A 131 2.33 4.02 -0.75
CA ASP A 131 2.59 2.70 -0.18
C ASP A 131 3.97 2.61 0.50
N LEU A 132 4.99 3.27 -0.08
CA LEU A 132 6.34 3.33 0.48
C LEU A 132 6.57 4.49 1.47
N SER A 133 5.55 5.31 1.77
CA SER A 133 5.70 6.52 2.59
C SER A 133 6.26 6.22 4.00
N ILE A 134 5.91 5.05 4.57
CA ILE A 134 6.41 4.60 5.88
C ILE A 134 7.95 4.56 5.94
N LEU A 135 8.63 4.33 4.82
CA LEU A 135 10.08 4.21 4.81
C LEU A 135 10.73 5.53 5.25
N GLY A 136 10.17 6.67 4.83
CA GLY A 136 10.61 8.01 5.19
C GLY A 136 9.98 8.57 6.46
N ALA A 137 9.25 7.76 7.25
CA ALA A 137 8.67 8.20 8.50
C ALA A 137 9.73 8.55 9.57
N ARG A 138 9.28 9.13 10.68
CA ARG A 138 10.16 9.35 11.84
C ARG A 138 10.69 8.01 12.32
N GLN A 139 11.89 8.01 12.90
CA GLN A 139 12.58 6.79 13.31
C GLN A 139 11.73 5.87 14.19
N GLN A 140 11.01 6.43 15.17
CA GLN A 140 10.15 5.66 16.07
C GLN A 140 9.00 4.97 15.32
N ASP A 141 8.38 5.66 14.36
CA ASP A 141 7.29 5.11 13.55
C ASP A 141 7.84 3.99 12.63
N TYR A 142 9.04 4.19 12.07
CA TYR A 142 9.74 3.18 11.27
C TYR A 142 10.12 1.93 12.10
N GLU A 143 10.57 2.09 13.34
CA GLU A 143 10.89 0.98 14.24
C GLU A 143 9.63 0.15 14.57
N CYS A 144 8.50 0.80 14.82
CA CYS A 144 7.20 0.13 14.95
C CYS A 144 6.83 -0.64 13.68
N TYR A 145 7.01 -0.03 12.50
CA TYR A 145 6.82 -0.69 11.20
C TYR A 145 7.67 -1.95 11.06
N THR A 146 8.98 -1.88 11.30
CA THR A 146 9.87 -3.06 11.17
C THR A 146 9.50 -4.18 12.13
N THR A 147 9.07 -3.83 13.35
CA THR A 147 8.59 -4.79 14.35
C THR A 147 7.31 -5.48 13.88
N ASN A 148 6.37 -4.72 13.32
CA ASN A 148 5.12 -5.27 12.80
C ASN A 148 5.34 -6.14 11.56
N VAL A 149 6.18 -5.71 10.62
CA VAL A 149 6.61 -6.56 9.49
C VAL A 149 7.26 -7.85 10.00
N ARG A 150 8.15 -7.80 11.01
CA ARG A 150 8.75 -9.02 11.58
C ARG A 150 7.69 -10.00 12.09
N LYS A 151 6.59 -9.51 12.70
CA LYS A 151 5.49 -10.37 13.18
C LYS A 151 4.73 -11.03 12.04
N GLU A 152 4.52 -10.35 10.91
CA GLU A 152 3.85 -10.95 9.74
C GLU A 152 4.68 -12.09 9.13
N PHE A 153 6.01 -11.96 9.18
CA PHE A 153 6.95 -12.99 8.74
C PHE A 153 7.37 -13.97 9.85
N LYS A 154 6.62 -14.07 10.97
CA LYS A 154 6.96 -14.92 12.14
C LYS A 154 7.20 -16.40 11.82
N ILE A 155 6.60 -16.89 10.73
CA ILE A 155 6.78 -18.28 10.28
C ILE A 155 8.22 -18.59 9.83
N TYR A 156 8.96 -17.56 9.39
CA TYR A 156 10.34 -17.73 8.99
C TYR A 156 11.28 -17.60 10.20
N PRO A 157 12.22 -18.55 10.38
CA PRO A 157 13.35 -18.39 11.28
C PRO A 157 14.14 -17.11 10.99
N ASP A 158 14.75 -16.56 12.04
CA ASP A 158 15.38 -15.24 11.96
C ASP A 158 16.42 -15.14 10.84
N PHE A 159 17.26 -16.15 10.63
CA PHE A 159 18.28 -16.11 9.58
C PHE A 159 17.67 -15.98 8.16
N MET A 160 16.53 -16.63 7.91
CA MET A 160 15.83 -16.53 6.62
C MET A 160 15.16 -15.17 6.46
N TYR A 161 14.47 -14.70 7.51
CA TYR A 161 13.86 -13.37 7.52
C TYR A 161 14.90 -12.28 7.30
N ARG A 162 15.99 -12.27 8.07
CA ARG A 162 17.07 -11.27 7.97
C ARG A 162 17.66 -11.24 6.57
N ARG A 163 17.92 -12.40 5.94
CA ARG A 163 18.42 -12.48 4.56
C ARG A 163 17.43 -11.90 3.55
N GLY A 164 16.14 -12.25 3.65
CA GLY A 164 15.10 -11.74 2.77
C GLY A 164 14.89 -10.24 2.92
N ARG A 165 14.80 -9.77 4.16
CA ARG A 165 14.65 -8.35 4.49
C ARG A 165 15.85 -7.54 4.03
N ALA A 166 17.07 -7.99 4.32
CA ALA A 166 18.29 -7.32 3.85
C ALA A 166 18.36 -7.23 2.31
N LYS A 167 17.83 -8.22 1.58
CA LYS A 167 17.73 -8.16 0.12
C LYS A 167 16.79 -7.03 -0.33
N PHE A 168 15.61 -6.91 0.28
CA PHE A 168 14.67 -5.81 0.02
C PHE A 168 15.30 -4.44 0.31
N LEU A 169 15.92 -4.27 1.49
CA LEU A 169 16.56 -3.01 1.87
C LEU A 169 17.68 -2.59 0.89
N LYS A 170 18.54 -3.55 0.50
CA LYS A 170 19.60 -3.31 -0.49
C LYS A 170 19.03 -2.95 -1.86
N ALA A 171 17.95 -3.60 -2.29
CA ALA A 171 17.29 -3.28 -3.55
C ALA A 171 16.74 -1.84 -3.54
N MET A 172 16.09 -1.41 -2.46
CA MET A 172 15.60 -0.04 -2.31
C MET A 172 16.74 0.98 -2.27
N LEU A 173 17.79 0.73 -1.47
CA LEU A 173 18.97 1.61 -1.38
C LEU A 173 19.73 1.74 -2.70
N GLY A 174 19.66 0.72 -3.56
CA GLY A 174 20.28 0.71 -4.88
C GLY A 174 19.52 1.49 -5.96
N LYS A 175 18.26 1.88 -5.71
CA LYS A 175 17.51 2.76 -6.63
C LYS A 175 18.07 4.17 -6.60
N GLN A 176 18.02 4.87 -7.75
CA GLN A 176 18.41 6.28 -7.83
C GLN A 176 17.56 7.13 -6.88
N ASN A 177 16.24 6.95 -6.91
CA ASN A 177 15.28 7.46 -5.95
C ASN A 177 14.39 6.31 -5.48
N ILE A 178 14.08 6.24 -4.19
CA ILE A 178 13.11 5.30 -3.62
C ILE A 178 11.70 5.74 -4.03
N TYR A 179 11.45 7.04 -3.95
CA TYR A 179 10.21 7.69 -4.37
C TYR A 179 10.25 8.15 -5.82
N LYS A 180 9.08 8.30 -6.46
CA LYS A 180 8.94 8.50 -7.92
C LYS A 180 8.58 9.94 -8.23
N THR A 181 7.75 10.54 -7.39
CA THR A 181 7.26 11.90 -7.56
C THR A 181 8.10 12.90 -6.78
N LYS A 182 8.21 14.13 -7.32
CA LYS A 182 9.03 15.19 -6.73
C LYS A 182 8.67 15.46 -5.26
N PHE A 183 7.38 15.52 -4.95
CA PHE A 183 6.90 15.78 -3.58
C PHE A 183 7.41 14.74 -2.58
N PHE A 184 7.32 13.45 -2.90
CA PHE A 184 7.75 12.39 -1.99
C PHE A 184 9.27 12.26 -1.92
N ILE A 185 9.98 12.51 -3.04
CA ILE A 185 11.44 12.56 -3.05
C ILE A 185 11.93 13.66 -2.08
N GLU A 186 11.44 14.89 -2.23
CA GLU A 186 11.86 16.02 -1.39
C GLU A 186 11.51 15.81 0.09
N ARG A 187 10.38 15.15 0.37
CA ARG A 187 9.87 14.98 1.73
C ARG A 187 10.45 13.78 2.47
N PHE A 188 10.69 12.66 1.79
CA PHE A 188 10.91 11.37 2.44
C PHE A 188 12.22 10.68 2.07
N GLU A 189 12.85 11.00 0.93
CA GLU A 189 14.00 10.23 0.39
C GLU A 189 15.18 10.16 1.38
N SER A 190 15.60 11.30 1.94
CA SER A 190 16.72 11.35 2.89
C SER A 190 16.42 10.49 4.12
N LYS A 191 15.20 10.60 4.66
CA LYS A 191 14.80 9.89 5.87
C LYS A 191 14.66 8.39 5.62
N ALA A 192 14.12 8.01 4.48
CA ALA A 192 14.02 6.62 4.05
C ALA A 192 15.41 5.98 3.97
N ARG A 193 16.38 6.67 3.35
CA ARG A 193 17.75 6.14 3.26
C ARG A 193 18.42 6.00 4.63
N GLU A 194 18.22 6.95 5.56
CA GLU A 194 18.69 6.82 6.94
C GLU A 194 18.10 5.58 7.64
N ASN A 195 16.78 5.43 7.57
CA ASN A 195 16.06 4.34 8.22
C ASN A 195 16.46 2.97 7.63
N LEU A 196 16.50 2.84 6.31
CA LEU A 196 16.88 1.61 5.61
C LEU A 196 18.33 1.20 5.92
N LYS A 197 19.27 2.16 5.97
CA LYS A 197 20.68 1.89 6.32
C LYS A 197 20.80 1.41 7.77
N ARG A 198 20.14 2.08 8.71
CA ARG A 198 20.13 1.70 10.13
C ARG A 198 19.57 0.29 10.31
N GLU A 199 18.43 -0.02 9.69
CA GLU A 199 17.86 -1.37 9.74
C GLU A 199 18.84 -2.39 9.16
N LEU A 200 19.48 -2.08 8.03
CA LEU A 200 20.44 -2.98 7.40
C LEU A 200 21.66 -3.27 8.28
N GLU A 201 22.17 -2.28 9.02
CA GLU A 201 23.24 -2.45 10.01
C GLU A 201 22.82 -3.40 11.13
N ILE A 202 21.62 -3.20 11.70
CA ILE A 202 21.04 -4.07 12.73
C ILE A 202 20.82 -5.50 12.22
N LEU A 203 20.46 -5.68 10.95
CA LEU A 203 20.28 -7.01 10.37
C LEU A 203 21.60 -7.75 10.11
N ASN A 204 22.73 -7.03 10.00
CA ASN A 204 24.05 -7.62 9.74
C ASN A 204 24.90 -7.81 11.01
N SER A 205 24.52 -7.21 12.14
CA SER A 205 25.16 -7.42 13.46
C SER A 205 24.77 -8.77 14.08
#